data_AF-A0A6J7LEL0-F1
#
_entry.id   AF-A0A6J7LEL0-F1
#
_cell.length_a   1.000
_cell.length_b   1.000
_cell.length_c   1.000
_cell.angle_alpha   90.00
_cell.angle_beta   90.00
_cell.angle_gamma   90.00
#
_symmetry.space_group_name_H-M   'P 1'
#
loop_
_entity.id
_entity.type
_entity.pdbx_description
1 polymer ?
#
loop_
_entity_poly.entity_id
_entity_poly.type
_entity_poly.pdbx_seq_one_letter_code
_entity_poly.pdbx_strand_id
1 'polypeptide(L)' 'MSQPFFVGEVFTGLPGIFVPIDETIESFEMLANGDLDDVPEQAFFNVGNVESVLAKQRDLEKNA' A
#
# COMPACT_ATOMS: atom_id res chain seq x y z
N MET A 1 3.36 6.14 3.24
CA MET A 1 4.14 4.93 2.90
C MET A 1 4.66 4.26 4.15
N SER A 2 3.89 3.32 4.67
CA SER A 2 4.30 2.44 5.75
C SER A 2 3.97 1.02 5.31
N GLN A 3 4.85 0.08 5.61
CA GLN A 3 4.70 -1.33 5.26
C GLN A 3 4.53 -2.15 6.54
N PRO A 4 3.60 -3.11 6.59
CA PRO A 4 3.51 -4.06 7.69
C PRO A 4 4.76 -4.95 7.76
N PHE A 5 5.41 -4.98 8.92
CA PHE A 5 6.56 -5.85 9.16
C PHE A 5 6.14 -7.16 9.82
N PHE A 6 6.75 -8.28 9.42
CA PHE A 6 6.51 -9.60 10.03
C PHE A 6 6.73 -9.59 11.55
N VAL A 7 7.78 -8.90 12.03
CA VAL A 7 8.06 -8.77 13.47
C VAL A 7 7.09 -7.80 14.18
N GLY A 8 6.43 -6.93 13.43
CA GLY A 8 5.48 -5.94 13.94
C GLY A 8 4.05 -6.46 14.08
N GLU A 9 3.76 -7.65 13.55
CA GLU A 9 2.42 -8.25 13.55
C GLU A 9 1.85 -8.40 14.97
N VAL A 10 2.69 -8.78 15.94
CA VAL A 10 2.29 -8.92 17.36
C VAL A 10 1.82 -7.60 17.99
N PHE A 11 2.23 -6.45 17.45
CA PHE A 11 1.88 -5.13 17.97
C PHE A 11 0.77 -4.46 17.16
N THR A 12 0.77 -4.67 15.85
CA THR A 12 -0.13 -3.98 14.90
C THR A 12 -1.35 -4.81 14.53
N GLY A 13 -1.30 -6.13 14.71
CA GLY A 13 -2.32 -7.07 14.22
C GLY A 13 -2.37 -7.18 12.70
N LEU A 14 -1.44 -6.53 11.98
CA LEU A 14 -1.38 -6.56 10.52
C LEU A 14 -0.35 -7.59 10.07
N PRO A 15 -0.72 -8.52 9.17
CA PRO A 15 0.21 -9.52 8.66
C PRO A 15 1.36 -8.83 7.92
N GLY A 16 2.58 -9.26 8.21
CA GLY A 16 3.77 -8.76 7.53
C GLY A 16 3.71 -9.04 6.02
N ILE A 17 4.25 -8.11 5.23
CA ILE A 17 4.31 -8.25 3.77
C ILE A 17 5.76 -8.07 3.33
N PHE A 18 6.19 -8.85 2.34
CA PHE A 18 7.45 -8.62 1.64
C PHE A 18 7.15 -8.09 0.24
N VAL A 19 7.83 -7.02 -0.16
CA VAL A 19 7.67 -6.42 -1.49
C VAL A 19 9.00 -6.55 -2.24
N PRO A 20 9.03 -7.19 -3.42
CA PRO A 20 10.21 -7.24 -4.27
C PRO A 20 10.69 -5.85 -4.70
N ILE A 21 11.98 -5.75 -5.06
CA ILE A 21 12.61 -4.46 -5.41
C ILE A 21 12.03 -3.91 -6.73
N ASP A 22 11.84 -4.78 -7.72
CA ASP A 22 11.23 -4.46 -9.00
C ASP A 22 9.82 -3.89 -8.84
N GLU A 23 8.97 -4.54 -8.06
CA GLU A 23 7.63 -4.03 -7.73
C GLU A 23 7.69 -2.70 -6.96
N THR A 24 8.68 -2.54 -6.09
CA THR A 24 8.88 -1.28 -5.37
C THR A 24 9.20 -0.16 -6.34
N ILE A 25 10.16 -0.34 -7.25
CA ILE A 25 10.56 0.67 -8.23
C ILE A 25 9.36 1.06 -9.11
N GLU A 26 8.63 0.08 -9.65
CA GLU A 26 7.43 0.32 -10.45
C GLU A 26 6.38 1.12 -9.67
N SER A 27 6.14 0.76 -8.41
CA SER A 27 5.17 1.46 -7.56
C SER A 27 5.51 2.94 -7.37
N PHE A 28 6.79 3.23 -7.17
CA PHE A 28 7.26 4.61 -7.01
C PHE A 28 7.28 5.38 -8.32
N GLU A 29 7.56 4.72 -9.45
CA GLU A 29 7.51 5.34 -10.77
C GLU A 29 6.09 5.78 -11.12
N MET A 30 5.10 4.92 -10.91
CA MET A 30 3.68 5.26 -11.08
C MET A 30 3.27 6.44 -10.19
N LEU A 31 3.72 6.45 -8.93
CA LEU A 31 3.44 7.56 -8.01
C LEU A 31 4.09 8.86 -8.45
N ALA A 32 5.32 8.82 -8.98
CA ALA A 32 6.02 9.99 -9.48
C ALA A 32 5.45 10.53 -10.81
N ASN A 33 4.88 9.65 -11.63
CA ASN A 33 4.23 10.00 -12.89
C ASN A 33 2.82 10.58 -12.70
N GLY A 34 2.26 10.52 -11.49
CA GLY A 34 0.90 10.99 -11.18
C GLY A 34 -0.20 9.98 -11.50
N ASP A 35 0.16 8.72 -11.82
CA ASP A 35 -0.81 7.67 -12.18
C ASP A 35 -1.73 7.27 -11.01
N LEU A 36 -1.37 7.65 -9.78
CA LEU A 36 -2.08 7.35 -8.53
C LEU A 36 -2.64 8.59 -7.83
N ASP A 37 -2.72 9.73 -8.52
CA ASP A 37 -3.17 11.01 -7.91
C ASP A 37 -4.65 10.98 -7.48
N ASP A 38 -5.48 10.15 -8.12
CA ASP A 38 -6.89 9.97 -7.76
C ASP A 38 -7.09 9.08 -6.52
N VAL A 39 -6.02 8.43 -6.04
CA VAL A 39 -6.08 7.49 -4.91
C VAL A 39 -6.06 8.26 -3.58
N PRO A 40 -6.99 7.99 -2.64
CA PRO A 40 -6.99 8.67 -1.35
C PRO A 40 -5.74 8.34 -0.52
N GLU A 41 -5.20 9.33 0.19
CA GLU A 41 -3.96 9.18 0.99
C GLU A 41 -4.04 8.01 1.99
N GLN A 42 -5.22 7.75 2.56
CA GLN A 42 -5.46 6.65 3.49
C GLN A 42 -5.19 5.25 2.89
N ALA A 43 -5.30 5.11 1.57
CA ALA A 43 -5.02 3.86 0.89
C ALA A 43 -3.51 3.52 0.89
N PHE A 44 -2.63 4.49 1.10
CA PHE A 44 -1.16 4.31 1.13
C PHE A 44 -0.60 3.97 2.53
N PHE A 45 -1.47 3.78 3.51
CA PHE A 45 -1.08 3.49 4.89
C PHE A 45 -1.05 1.99 5.16
N ASN A 46 0.07 1.48 5.67
CA ASN A 46 0.27 0.07 6.03
C ASN A 46 -0.08 -0.90 4.89
N VAL A 47 0.50 -0.66 3.72
CA VAL A 47 0.32 -1.46 2.50
C VAL A 47 1.67 -1.81 1.89
N GLY A 48 1.69 -2.79 0.98
CA GLY A 48 2.89 -3.18 0.23
C GLY A 48 3.03 -2.40 -1.08
N ASN A 49 2.83 -3.09 -2.19
CA ASN A 49 2.91 -2.57 -3.56
C ASN A 49 1.64 -1.78 -3.98
N VAL A 50 1.63 -1.25 -5.22
CA VAL A 50 0.47 -0.54 -5.78
C VAL A 50 -0.81 -1.36 -5.74
N GLU A 51 -0.76 -2.65 -6.03
CA GLU A 51 -1.97 -3.49 -6.00
C GLU A 51 -2.63 -3.48 -4.62
N SER A 52 -1.83 -3.50 -3.55
CA SER A 52 -2.30 -3.41 -2.17
C SER A 52 -2.95 -2.04 -1.88
N VAL A 53 -2.39 -0.96 -2.43
CA VAL A 53 -2.97 0.39 -2.36
C VAL A 53 -4.34 0.42 -3.02
N LEU A 54 -4.44 -0.07 -4.26
CA LEU A 54 -5.70 -0.09 -5.03
C LEU A 54 -6.75 -1.00 -4.39
N ALA A 55 -6.33 -2.12 -3.81
CA ALA A 55 -7.24 -2.98 -3.03
C ALA A 55 -7.80 -2.23 -1.82
N LYS A 56 -6.94 -1.52 -1.08
CA LYS A 56 -7.36 -0.74 0.08
C LYS A 56 -8.25 0.44 -0.31
N GLN A 57 -8.00 1.11 -1.42
CA GLN A 57 -8.89 2.13 -1.97
C GLN A 57 -10.30 1.56 -2.19
N ARG A 58 -10.42 0.42 -2.89
CA ARG A 58 -11.73 -0.21 -3.13
C ARG A 58 -12.46 -0.55 -1.85
N ASP A 59 -11.74 -0.94 -0.81
CA ASP A 59 -12.36 -1.24 0.48
C ASP A 59 -12.78 0.03 1.23
N LEU A 60 -12.03 1.13 1.12
CA LEU A 60 -12.44 2.44 1.65
C LEU A 60 -13.70 2.95 0.93
N GLU A 61 -13.77 2.82 -0.39
CA GLU A 61 -14.93 3.23 -1.19
C GLU A 61 -16.19 2.42 -0.84
N LYS A 62 -16.07 1.14 -0.51
CA LYS A 62 -17.21 0.30 -0.09
C LYS A 62 -17.72 0.62 1.31
N ASN A 63 -16.86 1.18 2.17
CA ASN A 63 -17.17 1.48 3.56
C ASN A 63 -17.54 2.96 3.78
N ALA A 64 -17.58 3.76 2.72
CA ALA A 64 -18.06 5.14 2.68
C ALA A 64 -19.56 5.20 2.40
#